data_AF-A0A1X2LQ63-F1
#
_entry.id   AF-A0A1X2LQ63-F1
#
_cell.length_a   1.000
_cell.length_b   1.000
_cell.length_c   1.000
_cell.angle_alpha   90.00
_cell.angle_beta   90.00
_cell.angle_gamma   90.00
#
_symmetry.space_group_name_H-M   'P 1'
#
loop_
_entity.id
_entity.type
_entity.pdbx_description
1 polymer ?
#
loop_
_entity_poly.entity_id
_entity_poly.type
_entity_poly.pdbx_seq_one_letter_code
_entity_poly.pdbx_strand_id
1 'polypeptide(L)'
;MPTPVLIGATGPSDRSSGRCAHFRPAAPRFIPTFCSRRAYLVFDRVCPVVDWAACWGEIVGMRYAGALIAAVMQACAAGLGGVPLAVAAPAIRATLTTNVVEGPLTSAPTPQEGQTAAATTMPSQCGSGSSRTTICVGQQLTVQTIDEQAKVLSSAVYQRNYAVQLDPRSLAIKVDVSLRQLTTTGTPVGTLKMTFAPATAPEDSQDIVVPIAADTKSPSIRSVDLTGKPDTQQVHLHVVSTFTAPNGKPVKIGTTTFASTYRCDNQFTSKPGCVNTSYTPTITSLVGLGDLTKNIRTGQSHGLPGAPGTTPLTRLADKQAIKRNREAACGTARTRELGPRPLSIRNPSCDEYPFASTYQGGAHTSIAWVSVEENSRGGGNLSQFYQDNHVLDGDAYFVKV
;
A
#
# COMPACT_ATOMS: atom_id res chain seq x y z
N MET A 1 35.56 -0.01 -32.49
CA MET A 1 36.32 -0.86 -31.56
C MET A 1 37.80 -0.69 -31.88
N PRO A 2 38.64 -0.46 -30.87
CA PRO A 2 39.86 -1.27 -30.74
C PRO A 2 39.98 -1.90 -29.34
N THR A 3 40.83 -2.92 -29.25
CA THR A 3 41.06 -3.78 -28.07
C THR A 3 41.87 -3.10 -26.94
N PRO A 4 41.68 -3.52 -25.67
CA PRO A 4 42.43 -3.00 -24.54
C PRO A 4 43.80 -3.69 -24.37
N VAL A 5 44.77 -2.95 -23.82
CA VAL A 5 46.10 -3.47 -23.45
C VAL A 5 46.08 -3.95 -21.99
N LEU A 6 46.52 -5.19 -21.77
CA LEU A 6 46.79 -5.78 -20.47
C LEU A 6 48.25 -5.50 -20.06
N ILE A 7 48.48 -5.00 -18.85
CA ILE A 7 49.78 -5.08 -18.18
C ILE A 7 49.58 -5.60 -16.76
N GLY A 8 50.29 -6.68 -16.44
CA GLY A 8 50.23 -7.39 -15.15
C GLY A 8 51.20 -6.85 -14.10
N ALA A 9 51.09 -7.40 -12.89
CA ALA A 9 51.75 -6.93 -11.68
C ALA A 9 53.23 -7.34 -11.54
N THR A 10 53.97 -6.55 -10.74
CA THR A 10 55.10 -7.01 -9.93
C THR A 10 55.16 -6.25 -8.59
N GLY A 11 55.13 -6.96 -7.46
CA GLY A 11 55.75 -6.50 -6.20
C GLY A 11 57.26 -6.82 -6.19
N PRO A 12 57.97 -6.86 -5.04
CA PRO A 12 57.46 -6.96 -3.66
C PRO A 12 58.27 -6.10 -2.62
N SER A 13 58.29 -6.58 -1.36
CA SER A 13 59.16 -6.26 -0.20
C SER A 13 58.94 -5.00 0.62
N ASP A 14 58.06 -5.13 1.62
CA ASP A 14 58.42 -5.20 3.05
C ASP A 14 59.54 -4.28 3.61
N ARG A 15 59.17 -3.41 4.55
CA ARG A 15 60.01 -3.14 5.75
C ARG A 15 59.17 -2.69 6.95
N SER A 16 59.56 -3.19 8.11
CA SER A 16 58.85 -3.09 9.39
C SER A 16 59.32 -1.94 10.28
N SER A 17 58.37 -1.21 10.86
CA SER A 17 58.40 -0.65 12.23
C SER A 17 56.99 -0.10 12.53
N GLY A 18 56.37 -0.27 13.69
CA GLY A 18 56.95 -0.65 14.98
C GLY A 18 56.63 0.44 16.00
N ARG A 19 55.37 0.54 16.45
CA ARG A 19 55.02 1.30 17.67
C ARG A 19 53.62 0.92 18.17
N CYS A 20 53.58 0.18 19.28
CA CYS A 20 52.35 -0.09 20.03
C CYS A 20 51.94 1.18 20.79
N ALA A 21 50.65 1.54 20.75
CA ALA A 21 50.07 2.55 21.62
C ALA A 21 49.22 1.87 22.71
N HIS A 22 49.41 2.27 23.96
CA HIS A 22 48.86 1.56 25.12
C HIS A 22 47.34 1.70 25.28
N PHE A 23 46.67 0.56 25.46
CA PHE A 23 45.38 0.49 26.16
C PHE A 23 45.53 0.96 27.61
N ARG A 24 44.61 1.79 28.09
CA ARG A 24 44.40 2.07 29.52
C ARG A 24 42.91 1.97 29.85
N PRO A 25 42.46 0.97 30.63
CA PRO A 25 41.12 0.96 31.20
C PRO A 25 41.09 1.81 32.48
N ALA A 26 39.99 2.55 32.70
CA ALA A 26 39.71 3.21 33.97
C ALA A 26 38.71 2.36 34.78
N ALA A 27 39.09 2.04 36.02
CA ALA A 27 38.30 1.22 36.95
C ALA A 27 37.32 2.07 37.80
N PRO A 28 36.27 1.47 38.41
CA PRO A 28 35.20 2.21 39.09
C PRO A 28 35.52 2.59 40.54
N ARG A 29 34.69 3.45 41.14
CA ARG A 29 34.65 3.71 42.59
C ARG A 29 33.28 3.37 43.17
N PHE A 30 33.27 2.90 44.42
CA PHE A 30 32.16 2.24 45.10
C PHE A 30 31.82 2.96 46.42
N ILE A 31 30.52 3.28 46.63
CA ILE A 31 29.73 3.51 47.89
C ILE A 31 30.30 4.42 49.04
N PRO A 32 29.48 4.99 49.98
CA PRO A 32 28.52 4.32 50.89
C PRO A 32 27.06 4.82 50.74
N THR A 33 26.02 3.98 50.82
CA THR A 33 25.43 3.30 52.02
C THR A 33 24.77 4.27 52.99
N PHE A 34 23.43 4.28 53.02
CA PHE A 34 22.64 4.70 54.19
C PHE A 34 21.48 3.72 54.41
N CYS A 35 21.13 3.49 55.68
CA CYS A 35 20.26 2.40 56.11
C CYS A 35 19.40 2.83 57.31
N SER A 36 18.08 2.69 57.22
CA SER A 36 17.17 2.57 58.37
C SER A 36 15.82 1.96 57.93
N ARG A 37 15.46 0.78 58.45
CA ARG A 37 14.43 0.52 59.50
C ARG A 37 12.99 0.82 59.05
N ARG A 38 12.19 -0.22 58.74
CA ARG A 38 11.40 -1.12 59.63
C ARG A 38 10.04 -0.54 60.06
N ALA A 39 8.97 -1.20 59.63
CA ALA A 39 7.79 -1.50 60.44
C ALA A 39 7.15 -2.81 59.94
N TYR A 40 6.66 -3.64 60.86
CA TYR A 40 6.02 -4.94 60.59
C TYR A 40 4.49 -4.79 60.55
N LEU A 41 3.81 -5.71 59.86
CA LEU A 41 2.69 -6.44 60.47
C LEU A 41 2.59 -7.87 59.89
N VAL A 42 2.15 -8.78 60.74
CA VAL A 42 2.08 -10.25 60.60
C VAL A 42 0.57 -10.59 60.77
N PHE A 43 -0.05 -11.63 60.20
CA PHE A 43 0.23 -13.07 60.37
C PHE A 43 -0.69 -13.94 59.49
N ASP A 44 -0.20 -15.15 59.14
CA ASP A 44 -0.92 -16.45 59.05
C ASP A 44 -2.08 -16.61 58.03
N ARG A 45 -2.44 -17.78 57.45
CA ARG A 45 -1.97 -19.21 57.42
C ARG A 45 -2.70 -19.91 56.23
N VAL A 46 -2.29 -21.02 55.62
CA VAL A 46 -1.07 -21.86 55.69
C VAL A 46 -0.94 -22.71 54.38
N CYS A 47 0.18 -23.40 54.20
CA CYS A 47 0.38 -24.58 53.32
C CYS A 47 1.12 -25.65 54.16
N PRO A 48 1.01 -26.98 53.90
CA PRO A 48 1.60 -27.56 52.69
C PRO A 48 0.95 -28.83 52.10
N VAL A 49 1.49 -29.18 50.92
CA VAL A 49 1.33 -30.44 50.16
C VAL A 49 2.16 -31.58 50.80
N VAL A 50 1.65 -32.81 50.83
CA VAL A 50 2.45 -34.05 50.65
C VAL A 50 1.62 -35.13 49.91
N ASP A 51 2.32 -35.87 49.06
CA ASP A 51 1.93 -36.99 48.16
C ASP A 51 1.80 -38.36 48.87
N TRP A 52 0.91 -39.26 48.40
CA TRP A 52 0.88 -40.71 48.73
C TRP A 52 0.17 -41.52 47.63
N ALA A 53 0.74 -42.68 47.27
CA ALA A 53 0.24 -43.56 46.21
C ALA A 53 -0.31 -44.91 46.73
N ALA A 54 -1.42 -45.40 46.13
CA ALA A 54 -1.95 -46.78 46.08
C ALA A 54 -3.33 -46.73 45.37
N CYS A 55 -3.89 -47.75 44.70
CA CYS A 55 -3.59 -49.18 44.68
C CYS A 55 -3.96 -49.84 43.32
N TRP A 56 -3.62 -51.12 43.14
CA TRP A 56 -3.83 -51.97 41.94
C TRP A 56 -4.95 -53.03 42.15
N GLY A 57 -5.40 -53.70 41.07
CA GLY A 57 -6.21 -54.94 41.06
C GLY A 57 -7.45 -54.87 40.14
N GLU A 58 -7.41 -55.41 38.90
CA GLU A 58 -7.85 -56.76 38.45
C GLU A 58 -9.37 -57.06 38.63
N ILE A 59 -10.12 -57.57 37.62
CA ILE A 59 -10.22 -59.00 37.24
C ILE A 59 -10.92 -59.25 35.86
N VAL A 60 -10.68 -60.45 35.29
CA VAL A 60 -11.23 -61.08 34.05
C VAL A 60 -12.54 -61.87 34.33
N GLY A 61 -13.54 -62.10 33.45
CA GLY A 61 -13.77 -61.84 32.01
C GLY A 61 -14.86 -62.78 31.44
N MET A 62 -14.82 -63.13 30.13
CA MET A 62 -15.80 -63.98 29.37
C MET A 62 -17.19 -63.33 29.13
N ARG A 63 -17.83 -63.32 27.94
CA ARG A 63 -18.09 -64.26 26.81
C ARG A 63 -19.34 -65.16 26.97
N TYR A 64 -20.46 -64.76 26.37
CA TYR A 64 -21.51 -65.56 25.67
C TYR A 64 -22.19 -64.58 24.67
N ALA A 65 -22.25 -64.81 23.35
CA ALA A 65 -23.15 -65.68 22.59
C ALA A 65 -24.66 -65.32 22.75
N GLY A 66 -25.48 -65.18 21.70
CA GLY A 66 -25.18 -65.27 20.27
C GLY A 66 -26.32 -64.82 19.35
N ALA A 67 -25.99 -64.88 18.05
CA ALA A 67 -26.81 -64.79 16.84
C ALA A 67 -28.32 -65.06 16.89
N LEU A 68 -29.07 -64.30 16.09
CA LEU A 68 -30.38 -64.71 15.57
C LEU A 68 -30.54 -64.22 14.12
N ILE A 69 -30.74 -65.17 13.20
CA ILE A 69 -31.00 -64.97 11.77
C ILE A 69 -32.47 -65.30 11.53
N ALA A 70 -33.20 -64.43 10.84
CA ALA A 70 -34.40 -64.83 10.08
C ALA A 70 -34.73 -63.78 9.01
N ALA A 71 -34.46 -64.11 7.75
CA ALA A 71 -35.04 -63.39 6.61
C ALA A 71 -36.29 -64.14 6.14
N VAL A 72 -37.38 -63.42 5.88
CA VAL A 72 -38.51 -63.93 5.10
C VAL A 72 -38.89 -62.86 4.08
N MET A 73 -38.78 -63.20 2.79
CA MET A 73 -39.40 -62.42 1.73
C MET A 73 -40.91 -62.63 1.76
N GLN A 74 -41.70 -61.57 1.61
CA GLN A 74 -42.91 -61.63 0.80
C GLN A 74 -43.19 -60.27 0.15
N ALA A 75 -43.82 -60.30 -1.01
CA ALA A 75 -43.57 -59.32 -2.07
C ALA A 75 -44.79 -58.45 -2.41
N CYS A 76 -44.48 -57.30 -3.02
CA CYS A 76 -45.30 -56.58 -4.01
C CYS A 76 -46.81 -56.41 -3.78
N ALA A 77 -47.20 -55.22 -3.30
CA ALA A 77 -48.32 -54.47 -3.89
C ALA A 77 -48.24 -52.96 -3.57
N ALA A 78 -48.66 -52.14 -4.54
CA ALA A 78 -49.06 -50.72 -4.40
C ALA A 78 -48.08 -49.75 -3.69
N GLY A 79 -47.28 -49.03 -4.50
CA GLY A 79 -46.47 -47.92 -4.01
C GLY A 79 -45.59 -47.27 -5.07
N LEU A 80 -46.18 -46.72 -6.15
CA LEU A 80 -45.46 -45.87 -7.11
C LEU A 80 -45.16 -44.49 -6.51
N GLY A 81 -44.48 -44.47 -5.36
CA GLY A 81 -43.82 -43.29 -4.82
C GLY A 81 -42.57 -43.04 -5.67
N GLY A 82 -42.71 -42.24 -6.72
CA GLY A 82 -41.56 -41.82 -7.52
C GLY A 82 -40.54 -41.14 -6.61
N VAL A 83 -39.39 -41.79 -6.40
CA VAL A 83 -38.25 -41.18 -5.72
C VAL A 83 -37.91 -39.92 -6.53
N PRO A 84 -37.97 -38.71 -5.95
CA PRO A 84 -37.60 -37.52 -6.69
C PRO A 84 -36.13 -37.66 -7.06
N LEU A 85 -35.86 -37.83 -8.36
CA LEU A 85 -34.51 -37.75 -8.89
C LEU A 85 -33.97 -36.39 -8.47
N ALA A 86 -32.96 -36.40 -7.59
CA ALA A 86 -32.27 -35.19 -7.18
C ALA A 86 -31.57 -34.63 -8.43
N VAL A 87 -32.22 -33.68 -9.11
CA VAL A 87 -31.65 -32.95 -10.23
C VAL A 87 -30.39 -32.28 -9.68
N ALA A 88 -29.23 -32.73 -10.16
CA ALA A 88 -27.96 -32.17 -9.74
C ALA A 88 -27.94 -30.68 -10.09
N ALA A 89 -27.51 -29.86 -9.14
CA ALA A 89 -27.47 -28.41 -9.34
C ALA A 89 -26.47 -28.07 -10.46
N PRO A 90 -26.82 -27.17 -11.40
CA PRO A 90 -25.95 -26.80 -12.51
C PRO A 90 -24.57 -26.34 -12.03
N ALA A 91 -23.52 -26.74 -12.74
CA ALA A 91 -22.16 -26.32 -12.45
C ALA A 91 -21.98 -24.81 -12.71
N ILE A 92 -21.13 -24.13 -11.94
CA ILE A 92 -21.00 -22.66 -12.03
C ILE A 92 -19.56 -22.29 -12.26
N ARG A 93 -19.32 -21.52 -13.33
CA ARG A 93 -18.00 -21.04 -13.73
C ARG A 93 -18.00 -19.52 -13.84
N ALA A 94 -17.69 -18.85 -12.73
CA ALA A 94 -17.34 -17.43 -12.78
C ALA A 94 -15.89 -17.27 -13.27
N THR A 95 -15.64 -16.34 -14.19
CA THR A 95 -14.30 -16.06 -14.73
C THR A 95 -14.00 -14.56 -14.58
N LEU A 96 -12.90 -14.24 -13.90
CA LEU A 96 -12.44 -12.85 -13.77
C LEU A 96 -11.57 -12.47 -14.98
N THR A 97 -11.96 -11.41 -15.70
CA THR A 97 -11.14 -10.83 -16.78
C THR A 97 -10.63 -9.47 -16.33
N THR A 98 -9.40 -9.43 -15.83
CA THR A 98 -8.78 -8.19 -15.31
C THR A 98 -8.27 -7.30 -16.45
N ASN A 99 -9.14 -6.42 -16.95
CA ASN A 99 -8.69 -5.26 -17.72
C ASN A 99 -8.20 -4.18 -16.75
N VAL A 100 -6.89 -4.11 -16.52
CA VAL A 100 -6.27 -3.07 -15.69
C VAL A 100 -6.00 -1.84 -16.58
N VAL A 101 -6.77 -0.77 -16.39
CA VAL A 101 -6.53 0.51 -17.06
C VAL A 101 -5.69 1.39 -16.14
N GLU A 102 -4.37 1.21 -16.21
CA GLU A 102 -3.42 2.12 -15.58
C GLU A 102 -3.12 3.30 -16.50
N GLY A 103 -3.81 4.41 -16.26
CA GLY A 103 -3.61 5.69 -16.94
C GLY A 103 -4.70 6.70 -16.56
N PRO A 104 -4.49 8.00 -16.85
CA PRO A 104 -5.61 8.94 -16.91
C PRO A 104 -6.64 8.40 -17.92
N LEU A 105 -7.94 8.61 -17.65
CA LEU A 105 -9.03 8.10 -18.49
C LEU A 105 -9.06 8.79 -19.87
N THR A 106 -8.15 8.40 -20.76
CA THR A 106 -8.14 8.83 -22.16
C THR A 106 -9.15 8.00 -22.94
N SER A 107 -10.31 8.60 -23.20
CA SER A 107 -11.43 8.11 -24.04
C SER A 107 -11.88 6.67 -23.77
N ALA A 108 -13.10 6.53 -23.24
CA ALA A 108 -13.81 5.25 -23.20
C ALA A 108 -13.79 4.58 -24.61
N PRO A 109 -13.76 3.23 -24.68
CA PRO A 109 -13.81 2.53 -25.96
C PRO A 109 -15.03 2.99 -26.76
N THR A 110 -14.83 3.19 -28.06
CA THR A 110 -15.87 3.67 -28.99
C THR A 110 -17.14 2.83 -28.80
N PRO A 111 -18.29 3.44 -28.47
CA PRO A 111 -19.53 2.70 -28.28
C PRO A 111 -19.85 1.89 -29.53
N GLN A 112 -20.23 0.62 -29.35
CA GLN A 112 -20.81 -0.13 -30.46
C GLN A 112 -22.11 0.57 -30.90
N GLU A 113 -22.28 0.67 -32.22
CA GLU A 113 -23.37 1.41 -32.86
C GLU A 113 -24.73 0.95 -32.31
N GLY A 114 -25.49 1.90 -31.73
CA GLY A 114 -26.77 1.64 -31.05
C GLY A 114 -26.74 1.65 -29.52
N GLN A 115 -25.58 1.65 -28.86
CA GLN A 115 -25.50 1.86 -27.41
C GLN A 115 -25.36 3.34 -27.07
N THR A 116 -26.38 3.93 -26.42
CA THR A 116 -26.23 5.24 -25.78
C THR A 116 -25.19 5.13 -24.68
N ALA A 117 -24.12 5.91 -24.79
CA ALA A 117 -23.01 5.92 -23.82
C ALA A 117 -23.45 6.56 -22.49
N ALA A 118 -24.23 5.82 -21.70
CA ALA A 118 -24.53 6.13 -20.31
C ALA A 118 -23.21 6.06 -19.52
N ALA A 119 -22.54 7.22 -19.45
CA ALA A 119 -21.16 7.39 -19.00
C ALA A 119 -20.81 6.52 -17.79
N THR A 120 -19.59 5.97 -17.80
CA THR A 120 -19.04 5.22 -16.68
C THR A 120 -18.97 6.10 -15.44
N THR A 121 -20.01 6.04 -14.60
CA THR A 121 -19.96 6.55 -13.24
C THR A 121 -19.04 5.66 -12.41
N MET A 122 -17.74 5.96 -12.51
CA MET A 122 -16.79 5.72 -11.42
C MET A 122 -17.38 6.27 -10.10
N PRO A 123 -16.99 5.75 -8.93
CA PRO A 123 -17.25 6.41 -7.67
C PRO A 123 -16.84 7.88 -7.78
N SER A 124 -17.66 8.82 -7.28
CA SER A 124 -17.42 10.26 -7.43
C SER A 124 -16.02 10.69 -6.95
N GLN A 125 -15.53 10.00 -5.92
CA GLN A 125 -14.16 9.96 -5.39
C GLN A 125 -13.05 9.94 -6.46
N CYS A 126 -13.30 9.27 -7.59
CA CYS A 126 -12.29 8.98 -8.62
C CYS A 126 -12.23 10.00 -9.76
N GLY A 127 -13.09 11.03 -9.77
CA GLY A 127 -13.04 12.19 -10.67
C GLY A 127 -12.28 12.01 -12.00
N SER A 128 -11.03 12.50 -12.03
CA SER A 128 -10.11 12.43 -13.18
C SER A 128 -9.06 11.30 -13.11
N GLY A 129 -9.06 10.48 -12.05
CA GLY A 129 -8.13 9.38 -11.84
C GLY A 129 -7.64 9.25 -10.38
N SER A 130 -6.59 8.46 -10.19
CA SER A 130 -5.89 8.34 -8.91
C SER A 130 -5.15 9.63 -8.51
N SER A 131 -5.01 9.87 -7.21
CA SER A 131 -4.33 11.01 -6.60
C SER A 131 -3.37 10.55 -5.48
N ARG A 132 -2.68 11.47 -4.79
CA ARG A 132 -1.85 11.14 -3.61
C ARG A 132 -2.67 10.57 -2.44
N THR A 133 -3.98 10.80 -2.41
CA THR A 133 -4.91 10.35 -1.35
C THR A 133 -6.03 9.43 -1.87
N THR A 134 -5.99 9.05 -3.15
CA THR A 134 -7.02 8.20 -3.77
C THR A 134 -6.40 7.21 -4.75
N ILE A 135 -6.68 5.91 -4.60
CA ILE A 135 -6.35 4.88 -5.60
C ILE A 135 -7.64 4.45 -6.30
N CYS A 136 -7.66 4.55 -7.62
CA CYS A 136 -8.81 4.21 -8.46
C CYS A 136 -8.47 3.04 -9.38
N VAL A 137 -9.27 1.97 -9.33
CA VAL A 137 -9.08 0.76 -10.14
C VAL A 137 -10.40 0.35 -10.78
N GLY A 138 -10.46 0.30 -12.11
CA GLY A 138 -11.58 -0.27 -12.86
C GLY A 138 -11.27 -1.69 -13.34
N GLN A 139 -12.26 -2.57 -13.36
CA GLN A 139 -12.19 -3.96 -13.83
C GLN A 139 -13.52 -4.43 -14.43
N GLN A 140 -13.48 -5.54 -15.16
CA GLN A 140 -14.68 -6.29 -15.55
C GLN A 140 -14.74 -7.65 -14.84
N LEU A 141 -15.96 -8.11 -14.58
CA LEU A 141 -16.25 -9.43 -14.00
C LEU A 141 -17.32 -10.11 -14.84
N THR A 142 -17.04 -11.30 -15.33
CA THR A 142 -17.98 -12.11 -16.10
C THR A 142 -18.45 -13.29 -15.25
N VAL A 143 -19.74 -13.31 -14.92
CA VAL A 143 -20.38 -14.40 -14.19
C VAL A 143 -21.18 -15.23 -15.17
N GLN A 144 -20.83 -16.51 -15.31
CA GLN A 144 -21.57 -17.47 -16.12
C GLN A 144 -22.08 -18.63 -15.27
N THR A 145 -23.32 -19.03 -15.54
CA THR A 145 -23.86 -20.32 -15.11
C THR A 145 -23.86 -21.27 -16.30
N ILE A 146 -23.51 -22.53 -16.08
CA ILE A 146 -23.43 -23.55 -17.12
C ILE A 146 -24.24 -24.78 -16.70
N ASP A 147 -24.71 -25.59 -17.64
CA ASP A 147 -25.21 -26.93 -17.31
C ASP A 147 -24.05 -27.93 -17.13
N GLU A 148 -24.39 -29.19 -16.85
CA GLU A 148 -23.42 -30.29 -16.72
C GLU A 148 -22.66 -30.55 -18.03
N GLN A 149 -23.22 -30.15 -19.17
CA GLN A 149 -22.64 -30.24 -20.51
C GLN A 149 -21.81 -28.99 -20.87
N ALA A 150 -21.54 -28.12 -19.89
CA ALA A 150 -20.80 -26.86 -19.98
C ALA A 150 -21.41 -25.80 -20.94
N LYS A 151 -22.68 -25.95 -21.31
CA LYS A 151 -23.40 -24.94 -22.10
C LYS A 151 -23.82 -23.79 -21.20
N VAL A 152 -23.57 -22.56 -21.64
CA VAL A 152 -23.92 -21.33 -20.89
C VAL A 152 -25.44 -21.18 -20.81
N LEU A 153 -25.95 -21.19 -19.58
CA LEU A 153 -27.37 -20.99 -19.24
C LEU A 153 -27.68 -19.51 -18.98
N SER A 154 -26.76 -18.78 -18.34
CA SER A 154 -26.80 -17.33 -18.20
C SER A 154 -25.40 -16.75 -18.18
N SER A 155 -25.27 -15.48 -18.60
CA SER A 155 -24.02 -14.74 -18.58
C SER A 155 -24.29 -13.27 -18.27
N ALA A 156 -23.65 -12.70 -17.24
CA ALA A 156 -23.63 -11.26 -17.04
C ALA A 156 -22.21 -10.72 -16.92
N VAL A 157 -22.02 -9.53 -17.48
CA VAL A 157 -20.79 -8.75 -17.40
C VAL A 157 -21.04 -7.55 -16.50
N TYR A 158 -20.24 -7.44 -15.44
CA TYR A 158 -20.27 -6.33 -14.50
C TYR A 158 -19.02 -5.49 -14.65
N GLN A 159 -19.19 -4.17 -14.60
CA GLN A 159 -18.11 -3.25 -14.31
C GLN A 159 -17.95 -3.14 -12.80
N ARG A 160 -16.72 -3.34 -12.32
CA ARG A 160 -16.30 -3.17 -10.93
C ARG A 160 -15.33 -2.00 -10.89
N ASN A 161 -15.63 -0.98 -10.09
CA ASN A 161 -14.68 0.09 -9.81
C ASN A 161 -14.43 0.17 -8.31
N TYR A 162 -13.18 0.41 -7.95
CA TYR A 162 -12.70 0.60 -6.60
C TYR A 162 -12.18 2.03 -6.44
N ALA A 163 -12.49 2.66 -5.31
CA ALA A 163 -11.93 3.93 -4.88
C ALA A 163 -11.44 3.81 -3.43
N VAL A 164 -10.13 3.59 -3.27
CA VAL A 164 -9.47 3.58 -1.96
C VAL A 164 -9.12 5.02 -1.59
N GLN A 165 -9.81 5.58 -0.61
CA GLN A 165 -9.43 6.84 0.03
C GLN A 165 -8.40 6.58 1.13
N LEU A 166 -7.41 7.45 1.19
CA LEU A 166 -6.33 7.47 2.16
C LEU A 166 -6.31 8.86 2.80
N ASP A 167 -6.06 8.95 4.10
CA ASP A 167 -5.97 10.23 4.82
C ASP A 167 -4.51 10.49 5.24
N PRO A 168 -3.83 11.56 4.77
CA PRO A 168 -2.48 11.92 5.21
C PRO A 168 -2.43 12.44 6.67
N ARG A 169 -3.51 12.30 7.45
CA ARG A 169 -3.61 12.69 8.86
C ARG A 169 -4.24 11.60 9.74
N SER A 170 -4.49 10.41 9.18
CA SER A 170 -5.05 9.25 9.88
C SER A 170 -4.56 7.92 9.29
N LEU A 171 -4.66 6.83 10.06
CA LEU A 171 -4.51 5.46 9.54
C LEU A 171 -5.78 4.93 8.85
N ALA A 172 -6.85 5.73 8.78
CA ALA A 172 -8.09 5.36 8.12
C ALA A 172 -7.88 5.17 6.61
N ILE A 173 -8.31 4.02 6.12
CA ILE A 173 -8.32 3.65 4.70
C ILE A 173 -9.76 3.25 4.36
N LYS A 174 -10.45 4.01 3.52
CA LYS A 174 -11.83 3.71 3.14
C LYS A 174 -11.89 3.18 1.72
N VAL A 175 -12.45 1.99 1.51
CA VAL A 175 -12.58 1.37 0.19
C VAL A 175 -14.03 1.42 -0.26
N ASP A 176 -14.34 2.33 -1.20
CA ASP A 176 -15.63 2.35 -1.89
C ASP A 176 -15.60 1.43 -3.11
N VAL A 177 -16.61 0.58 -3.28
CA VAL A 177 -16.78 -0.33 -4.42
C VAL A 177 -18.08 -0.01 -5.12
N SER A 178 -18.04 0.27 -6.43
CA SER A 178 -19.23 0.33 -7.28
C SER A 178 -19.30 -0.90 -8.18
N LEU A 179 -20.42 -1.62 -8.15
CA LEU A 179 -20.76 -2.68 -9.10
C LEU A 179 -21.89 -2.19 -10.02
N ARG A 180 -21.69 -2.24 -11.35
CA ARG A 180 -22.70 -1.89 -12.35
C ARG A 180 -22.82 -3.01 -13.39
N GLN A 181 -24.03 -3.50 -13.62
CA GLN A 181 -24.29 -4.47 -14.70
C GLN A 181 -24.17 -3.76 -16.06
N LEU A 182 -23.37 -4.31 -16.98
CA LEU A 182 -23.23 -3.82 -18.35
C LEU A 182 -24.16 -4.58 -19.30
N THR A 183 -24.06 -5.90 -19.30
CA THR A 183 -24.88 -6.80 -20.14
C THR A 183 -25.32 -8.02 -19.32
N THR A 184 -26.47 -8.59 -19.66
CA THR A 184 -26.93 -9.88 -19.12
C THR A 184 -27.66 -10.68 -20.20
N THR A 185 -27.49 -11.99 -20.17
CA THR A 185 -28.31 -12.98 -20.85
C THR A 185 -28.82 -13.97 -19.82
N GLY A 186 -30.14 -14.15 -19.76
CA GLY A 186 -30.81 -14.82 -18.64
C GLY A 186 -30.70 -14.03 -17.32
N THR A 187 -30.95 -14.74 -16.22
CA THR A 187 -31.05 -14.19 -14.86
C THR A 187 -29.95 -14.77 -13.96
N PRO A 188 -28.70 -14.29 -14.04
CA PRO A 188 -27.69 -14.64 -13.06
C PRO A 188 -28.08 -14.03 -11.71
N VAL A 189 -28.27 -14.90 -10.73
CA VAL A 189 -28.59 -14.56 -9.35
C VAL A 189 -27.54 -15.15 -8.43
N GLY A 190 -27.25 -14.46 -7.33
CA GLY A 190 -26.30 -14.91 -6.33
C GLY A 190 -25.73 -13.77 -5.52
N THR A 191 -24.58 -14.03 -4.91
CA THR A 191 -23.91 -13.10 -3.98
C THR A 191 -22.43 -13.02 -4.33
N LEU A 192 -21.93 -11.81 -4.56
CA LEU A 192 -20.51 -11.53 -4.69
C LEU A 192 -19.96 -11.08 -3.34
N LYS A 193 -19.09 -11.88 -2.76
CA LYS A 193 -18.26 -11.53 -1.60
C LYS A 193 -16.91 -11.03 -2.09
N MET A 194 -16.46 -9.89 -1.57
CA MET A 194 -15.14 -9.31 -1.80
C MET A 194 -14.46 -9.08 -0.45
N THR A 195 -13.38 -9.80 -0.19
CA THR A 195 -12.57 -9.69 1.02
C THR A 195 -11.36 -8.82 0.73
N PHE A 196 -11.25 -7.69 1.41
CA PHE A 196 -10.17 -6.71 1.30
C PHE A 196 -9.15 -6.95 2.39
N ALA A 197 -7.87 -7.03 2.03
CA ALA A 197 -6.79 -7.25 2.98
C ALA A 197 -5.51 -6.50 2.57
N PRO A 198 -4.78 -5.88 3.52
CA PRO A 198 -3.39 -5.50 3.31
C PRO A 198 -2.53 -6.73 2.99
N ALA A 199 -1.60 -6.61 2.04
CA ALA A 199 -0.68 -7.70 1.66
C ALA A 199 0.09 -8.32 2.85
N THR A 200 0.42 -7.48 3.83
CA THR A 200 1.25 -7.80 4.99
C THR A 200 0.44 -8.19 6.23
N ALA A 201 -0.90 -8.08 6.20
CA ALA A 201 -1.78 -8.30 7.34
C ALA A 201 -3.14 -8.90 6.91
N PRO A 202 -3.19 -10.14 6.37
CA PRO A 202 -4.43 -10.78 5.94
C PRO A 202 -5.45 -11.01 7.08
N GLU A 203 -5.01 -10.97 8.34
CA GLU A 203 -5.86 -11.05 9.52
C GLU A 203 -6.81 -9.85 9.70
N ASP A 204 -6.41 -8.65 9.22
CA ASP A 204 -7.21 -7.41 9.33
C ASP A 204 -8.26 -7.26 8.22
N SER A 205 -8.64 -8.38 7.58
CA SER A 205 -9.48 -8.34 6.39
C SER A 205 -10.92 -7.89 6.66
N GLN A 206 -11.50 -7.15 5.72
CA GLN A 206 -12.90 -6.70 5.76
C GLN A 206 -13.68 -7.19 4.54
N ASP A 207 -14.95 -7.49 4.75
CA ASP A 207 -15.82 -8.10 3.73
C ASP A 207 -16.88 -7.13 3.22
N ILE A 208 -16.96 -6.99 1.89
CA ILE A 208 -18.13 -6.44 1.20
C ILE A 208 -18.93 -7.58 0.58
N VAL A 209 -20.22 -7.60 0.85
CA VAL A 209 -21.18 -8.54 0.27
C VAL A 209 -22.17 -7.76 -0.60
N VAL A 210 -22.20 -8.08 -1.89
CA VAL A 210 -23.10 -7.47 -2.89
C VAL A 210 -24.04 -8.55 -3.44
N PRO A 211 -25.36 -8.41 -3.31
CA PRO A 211 -26.29 -9.28 -4.02
C PRO A 211 -26.20 -9.00 -5.52
N ILE A 212 -25.98 -10.04 -6.30
CA ILE A 212 -26.10 -10.01 -7.76
C ILE A 212 -27.54 -10.38 -8.09
N ALA A 213 -28.30 -9.38 -8.54
CA ALA A 213 -29.68 -9.49 -8.99
C ALA A 213 -29.81 -9.05 -10.45
N ALA A 214 -30.85 -9.58 -11.12
CA ALA A 214 -31.07 -9.50 -12.58
C ALA A 214 -31.07 -8.07 -13.16
N ASP A 215 -31.41 -7.08 -12.35
CA ASP A 215 -31.73 -5.71 -12.74
C ASP A 215 -30.84 -4.65 -12.08
N THR A 216 -29.63 -5.01 -11.64
CA THR A 216 -28.63 -4.10 -11.02
C THR A 216 -28.01 -3.09 -12.00
N LYS A 217 -28.88 -2.29 -12.65
CA LYS A 217 -28.55 -1.17 -13.55
C LYS A 217 -28.03 0.04 -12.79
N SER A 218 -28.51 0.28 -11.57
CA SER A 218 -27.99 1.31 -10.66
C SER A 218 -26.71 0.80 -9.98
N PRO A 219 -25.63 1.61 -9.91
CA PRO A 219 -24.40 1.18 -9.28
C PRO A 219 -24.60 0.98 -7.77
N SER A 220 -24.45 -0.26 -7.30
CA SER A 220 -24.46 -0.52 -5.86
C SER A 220 -23.12 -0.07 -5.28
N ILE A 221 -23.12 1.04 -4.54
CA ILE A 221 -21.95 1.47 -3.76
C ILE A 221 -21.97 0.77 -2.39
N ARG A 222 -20.82 0.25 -1.98
CA ARG A 222 -20.54 -0.28 -0.64
C ARG A 222 -19.17 0.22 -0.19
N SER A 223 -19.01 0.44 1.11
CA SER A 223 -17.78 0.90 1.73
C SER A 223 -17.30 -0.11 2.77
N VAL A 224 -15.99 -0.27 2.92
CA VAL A 224 -15.37 -0.80 4.15
C VAL A 224 -14.29 0.15 4.63
N ASP A 225 -14.18 0.25 5.95
CA ASP A 225 -13.11 0.99 6.61
C ASP A 225 -12.06 -0.01 7.10
N LEU A 226 -10.84 0.16 6.58
CA LEU A 226 -9.63 -0.54 6.99
C LEU A 226 -8.78 0.40 7.84
N THR A 227 -7.95 -0.16 8.72
CA THR A 227 -6.94 0.61 9.46
C THR A 227 -5.56 0.20 8.96
N GLY A 228 -4.79 1.15 8.44
CA GLY A 228 -3.38 0.95 8.12
C GLY A 228 -2.54 0.73 9.38
N LYS A 229 -1.44 -0.01 9.26
CA LYS A 229 -0.39 -0.07 10.29
C LYS A 229 0.70 0.95 9.91
N PRO A 230 1.25 1.73 10.86
CA PRO A 230 2.30 2.70 10.57
C PRO A 230 3.62 1.96 10.28
N ASP A 231 4.00 1.90 9.01
CA ASP A 231 5.23 1.30 8.48
C ASP A 231 5.71 2.12 7.27
N THR A 232 7.02 2.29 7.12
CA THR A 232 7.61 2.95 5.96
C THR A 232 7.54 2.10 4.68
N GLN A 233 7.19 0.82 4.79
CA GLN A 233 6.98 -0.07 3.65
C GLN A 233 5.77 0.30 2.79
N GLN A 234 5.90 0.01 1.48
CA GLN A 234 4.81 0.12 0.53
C GLN A 234 3.98 -1.18 0.53
N VAL A 235 2.67 -1.05 0.61
CA VAL A 235 1.72 -2.16 0.75
C VAL A 235 0.76 -2.17 -0.43
N HIS A 236 0.50 -3.36 -0.98
CA HIS A 236 -0.57 -3.58 -1.95
C HIS A 236 -1.88 -3.92 -1.24
N LEU A 237 -3.01 -3.43 -1.76
CA LEU A 237 -4.32 -3.90 -1.37
C LEU A 237 -4.68 -5.14 -2.19
N HIS A 238 -5.04 -6.24 -1.52
CA HIS A 238 -5.58 -7.42 -2.16
C HIS A 238 -7.10 -7.49 -2.00
N VAL A 239 -7.77 -7.96 -3.06
CA VAL A 239 -9.20 -8.21 -3.08
C VAL A 239 -9.44 -9.64 -3.53
N VAL A 240 -9.83 -10.51 -2.59
CA VAL A 240 -10.26 -11.88 -2.90
C VAL A 240 -11.74 -11.85 -3.25
N SER A 241 -12.10 -12.32 -4.44
CA SER A 241 -13.49 -12.34 -4.92
C SER A 241 -14.03 -13.77 -4.91
N THR A 242 -15.21 -13.95 -4.32
CA THR A 242 -15.92 -15.23 -4.22
C THR A 242 -17.38 -15.03 -4.63
N PHE A 243 -17.91 -15.88 -5.52
CA PHE A 243 -19.30 -15.86 -5.94
C PHE A 243 -20.06 -17.07 -5.37
N THR A 244 -21.25 -16.86 -4.85
CA THR A 244 -22.14 -17.92 -4.35
C THR A 244 -23.51 -17.77 -5.01
N ALA A 245 -23.92 -18.75 -5.81
CA ALA A 245 -25.28 -18.77 -6.38
C ALA A 245 -26.31 -19.27 -5.36
N PRO A 246 -27.62 -19.07 -5.58
CA PRO A 246 -28.67 -19.63 -4.74
C PRO A 246 -28.50 -21.14 -4.59
N ASN A 247 -28.47 -21.61 -3.34
CA ASN A 247 -28.26 -23.01 -2.96
C ASN A 247 -26.94 -23.64 -3.45
N GLY A 248 -26.03 -22.86 -4.06
CA GLY A 248 -24.74 -23.31 -4.54
C GLY A 248 -23.63 -23.18 -3.49
N LYS A 249 -22.52 -23.89 -3.71
CA LYS A 249 -21.30 -23.69 -2.92
C LYS A 249 -20.57 -22.41 -3.37
N PRO A 250 -19.86 -21.70 -2.46
CA PRO A 250 -19.02 -20.57 -2.84
C PRO A 250 -17.89 -20.97 -3.79
N VAL A 251 -17.70 -20.19 -4.86
CA VAL A 251 -16.64 -20.37 -5.87
C VAL A 251 -15.69 -19.17 -5.82
N LYS A 252 -14.41 -19.42 -5.53
CA LYS A 252 -13.37 -18.37 -5.61
C LYS A 252 -13.18 -17.98 -7.08
N ILE A 253 -13.46 -16.72 -7.41
CA ILE A 253 -13.33 -16.18 -8.76
C ILE A 253 -11.87 -15.79 -9.04
N GLY A 254 -11.16 -15.30 -8.02
CA GLY A 254 -9.76 -14.92 -8.12
C GLY A 254 -9.30 -14.03 -6.97
N THR A 255 -8.00 -13.72 -6.97
CA THR A 255 -7.42 -12.67 -6.13
C THR A 255 -6.94 -11.56 -7.06
N THR A 256 -7.38 -10.33 -6.82
CA THR A 256 -6.83 -9.13 -7.45
C THR A 256 -5.81 -8.51 -6.50
N THR A 257 -4.64 -8.16 -7.00
CA THR A 257 -3.67 -7.28 -6.32
C THR A 257 -3.74 -5.92 -7.01
N PHE A 258 -3.89 -4.83 -6.27
CA PHE A 258 -3.80 -3.49 -6.87
C PHE A 258 -2.33 -3.19 -7.17
N ALA A 259 -2.00 -2.85 -8.41
CA ALA A 259 -0.63 -2.49 -8.78
C ALA A 259 -0.16 -1.23 -8.03
N SER A 260 -1.07 -0.26 -7.87
CA SER A 260 -0.85 0.90 -7.01
C SER A 260 -0.62 0.50 -5.56
N THR A 261 0.47 1.01 -4.98
CA THR A 261 0.84 0.84 -3.58
C THR A 261 0.37 2.02 -2.74
N TYR A 262 0.07 1.76 -1.48
CA TYR A 262 -0.05 2.79 -0.45
C TYR A 262 1.00 2.58 0.64
N ARG A 263 1.34 3.65 1.35
CA ARG A 263 2.14 3.61 2.57
C ARG A 263 1.37 4.35 3.66
N CYS A 264 1.45 3.86 4.89
CA CYS A 264 0.92 4.55 6.06
C CYS A 264 2.06 4.75 7.04
N ASP A 265 2.46 5.99 7.34
CA ASP A 265 3.63 6.26 8.18
C ASP A 265 3.38 7.38 9.21
N ASN A 266 4.28 7.50 10.18
CA ASN A 266 4.24 8.49 11.25
C ASN A 266 5.50 9.38 11.29
N GLN A 267 6.20 9.54 10.16
CA GLN A 267 7.53 10.15 10.15
C GLN A 267 7.51 11.67 10.28
N PHE A 268 6.39 12.32 9.92
CA PHE A 268 6.27 13.77 9.87
C PHE A 268 5.55 14.41 11.06
N THR A 269 4.59 13.72 11.66
CA THR A 269 3.82 14.24 12.79
C THR A 269 3.53 13.14 13.82
N SER A 270 3.13 13.51 15.03
CA SER A 270 2.67 12.55 16.03
C SER A 270 1.38 11.81 15.63
N LYS A 271 0.69 12.28 14.58
CA LYS A 271 -0.41 11.56 13.94
C LYS A 271 0.11 10.81 12.70
N PRO A 272 -0.08 9.48 12.63
CA PRO A 272 0.18 8.73 11.41
C PRO A 272 -0.78 9.12 10.28
N GLY A 273 -0.35 8.95 9.04
CA GLY A 273 -1.12 9.25 7.82
C GLY A 273 -0.82 8.28 6.69
N CYS A 274 -1.78 8.06 5.79
CA CYS A 274 -1.68 7.18 4.64
C CYS A 274 -1.68 7.94 3.31
N VAL A 275 -0.83 7.51 2.36
CA VAL A 275 -0.70 8.08 1.01
C VAL A 275 -0.47 7.02 -0.07
N ASN A 276 -0.92 7.32 -1.29
CA ASN A 276 -0.67 6.53 -2.50
C ASN A 276 0.76 6.79 -2.99
N THR A 277 1.65 5.82 -2.81
CA THR A 277 3.07 5.96 -3.18
C THR A 277 3.32 5.83 -4.68
N SER A 278 2.39 5.24 -5.44
CA SER A 278 2.45 5.21 -6.90
C SER A 278 2.09 6.55 -7.56
N TYR A 279 1.49 7.49 -6.82
CA TYR A 279 1.25 8.85 -7.30
C TYR A 279 2.40 9.78 -6.90
N THR A 280 3.03 10.41 -7.91
CA THR A 280 4.10 11.41 -7.72
C THR A 280 3.47 12.79 -7.46
N PRO A 281 3.51 13.34 -6.22
CA PRO A 281 2.90 14.63 -5.92
C PRO A 281 3.66 15.79 -6.57
N THR A 282 2.98 16.92 -6.78
CA THR A 282 3.57 18.13 -7.37
C THR A 282 3.43 19.30 -6.39
N ILE A 283 4.53 19.94 -6.01
CA ILE A 283 4.48 21.19 -5.24
C ILE A 283 4.12 22.35 -6.17
N THR A 284 3.12 23.14 -5.76
CA THR A 284 2.61 24.33 -6.48
C THR A 284 2.72 25.61 -5.66
N SER A 285 2.98 25.51 -4.36
CA SER A 285 3.16 26.64 -3.43
C SER A 285 4.46 27.44 -3.65
N LEU A 286 5.25 27.09 -4.66
CA LEU A 286 6.43 27.85 -5.10
C LEU A 286 6.15 28.77 -6.30
N VAL A 287 4.93 28.74 -6.85
CA VAL A 287 4.47 29.69 -7.89
C VAL A 287 4.39 31.10 -7.29
N GLY A 288 4.95 32.09 -7.98
CA GLY A 288 4.86 33.51 -7.58
C GLY A 288 5.81 33.95 -6.46
N LEU A 289 6.71 33.07 -6.00
CA LEU A 289 7.82 33.40 -5.11
C LEU A 289 8.99 34.08 -5.88
N GLY A 290 8.70 35.23 -6.49
CA GLY A 290 9.70 36.20 -6.96
C GLY A 290 10.87 35.61 -7.77
N ASP A 291 12.09 35.78 -7.25
CA ASP A 291 13.34 35.39 -7.92
C ASP A 291 13.65 33.89 -7.73
N LEU A 292 13.20 33.28 -6.62
CA LEU A 292 13.24 31.83 -6.40
C LEU A 292 12.43 31.08 -7.48
N THR A 293 11.21 31.53 -7.79
CA THR A 293 10.41 30.97 -8.90
C THR A 293 11.14 31.10 -10.24
N LYS A 294 11.88 32.21 -10.45
CA LYS A 294 12.70 32.39 -11.68
C LYS A 294 13.89 31.43 -11.70
N ASN A 295 14.62 31.24 -10.60
CA ASN A 295 15.75 30.32 -10.52
C ASN A 295 15.34 28.87 -10.85
N ILE A 296 14.23 28.40 -10.25
CA ILE A 296 13.65 27.09 -10.56
C ILE A 296 13.31 27.00 -12.05
N ARG A 297 12.62 28.00 -12.61
CA ARG A 297 12.23 28.00 -14.03
C ARG A 297 13.45 28.00 -14.97
N THR A 298 14.49 28.77 -14.65
CA THR A 298 15.76 28.77 -15.39
C THR A 298 16.40 27.38 -15.36
N GLY A 299 16.53 26.77 -14.18
CA GLY A 299 17.05 25.42 -14.03
C GLY A 299 16.27 24.39 -14.86
N GLN A 300 14.94 24.38 -14.76
CA GLN A 300 14.07 23.52 -15.56
C GLN A 300 14.24 23.76 -17.07
N SER A 301 14.36 25.01 -17.51
CA SER A 301 14.57 25.36 -18.93
C SER A 301 15.94 24.92 -19.46
N HIS A 302 16.93 24.75 -18.58
CA HIS A 302 18.24 24.18 -18.90
C HIS A 302 18.30 22.64 -18.73
N GLY A 303 17.15 21.98 -18.57
CA GLY A 303 17.06 20.52 -18.48
C GLY A 303 17.36 19.92 -17.11
N LEU A 304 17.42 20.74 -16.04
CA LEU A 304 17.48 20.19 -14.67
C LEU A 304 16.15 19.50 -14.32
N PRO A 305 16.18 18.37 -13.60
CA PRO A 305 15.00 17.56 -13.33
C PRO A 305 14.02 18.27 -12.41
N GLY A 306 12.77 17.77 -12.39
CA GLY A 306 11.74 18.17 -11.44
C GLY A 306 10.53 18.88 -12.03
N ALA A 307 10.55 19.26 -13.32
CA ALA A 307 9.36 19.79 -13.98
C ALA A 307 8.32 18.67 -14.21
N PRO A 308 7.00 18.92 -14.07
CA PRO A 308 5.97 17.94 -14.42
C PRO A 308 6.13 17.44 -15.86
N GLY A 309 6.08 16.11 -16.04
CA GLY A 309 6.31 15.46 -17.34
C GLY A 309 7.79 15.21 -17.68
N THR A 310 8.73 15.50 -16.78
CA THR A 310 10.16 15.17 -16.91
C THR A 310 10.59 14.13 -15.87
N THR A 311 11.89 13.93 -15.65
CA THR A 311 12.38 13.18 -14.50
C THR A 311 12.03 13.92 -13.19
N PRO A 312 11.36 13.29 -12.21
CA PRO A 312 11.03 13.94 -10.94
C PRO A 312 12.27 14.21 -10.08
N LEU A 313 12.12 15.06 -9.07
CA LEU A 313 13.08 15.15 -7.97
C LEU A 313 12.86 13.99 -7.00
N THR A 314 13.93 13.52 -6.38
CA THR A 314 13.90 12.48 -5.36
C THR A 314 14.28 13.11 -4.02
N ARG A 315 13.39 13.02 -3.03
CA ARG A 315 13.58 13.59 -1.70
C ARG A 315 14.80 12.97 -0.99
N LEU A 316 15.65 13.84 -0.47
CA LEU A 316 16.76 13.50 0.42
C LEU A 316 16.48 14.06 1.82
N ALA A 317 16.58 13.22 2.84
CA ALA A 317 16.27 13.52 4.24
C ALA A 317 17.50 13.53 5.16
N ASP A 318 18.62 12.87 4.80
CA ASP A 318 19.85 12.89 5.62
C ASP A 318 20.37 14.32 5.80
N LYS A 319 20.32 14.83 7.04
CA LYS A 319 20.71 16.19 7.38
C LYS A 319 22.16 16.51 7.01
N GLN A 320 23.07 15.51 7.04
CA GLN A 320 24.45 15.74 6.66
C GLN A 320 24.63 15.84 5.15
N ALA A 321 23.97 14.98 4.37
CA ALA A 321 23.94 15.06 2.90
C ALA A 321 23.29 16.38 2.42
N ILE A 322 22.19 16.81 3.03
CA ILE A 322 21.57 18.11 2.73
C ILE A 322 22.56 19.25 3.00
N LYS A 323 23.32 19.21 4.10
CA LYS A 323 24.36 20.21 4.40
C LYS A 323 25.47 20.21 3.35
N ARG A 324 25.97 19.03 2.95
CA ARG A 324 26.95 18.89 1.85
C ARG A 324 26.42 19.43 0.53
N ASN A 325 25.15 19.18 0.20
CA ASN A 325 24.52 19.70 -1.01
C ASN A 325 24.43 21.23 -1.00
N ARG A 326 24.05 21.85 0.13
CA ARG A 326 24.06 23.33 0.27
C ARG A 326 25.48 23.91 0.15
N GLU A 327 26.47 23.26 0.76
CA GLU A 327 27.86 23.70 0.66
C GLU A 327 28.41 23.57 -0.77
N ALA A 328 28.00 22.53 -1.50
CA ALA A 328 28.37 22.33 -2.91
C ALA A 328 27.63 23.28 -3.88
N ALA A 329 26.37 23.66 -3.59
CA ALA A 329 25.60 24.59 -4.40
C ALA A 329 25.99 26.06 -4.12
N CYS A 330 25.97 26.45 -2.85
CA CYS A 330 26.01 27.82 -2.37
C CYS A 330 27.26 28.15 -1.53
N GLY A 331 28.32 27.35 -1.62
CA GLY A 331 29.62 27.65 -1.03
C GLY A 331 30.30 28.90 -1.61
N THR A 332 31.35 29.38 -0.95
CA THR A 332 32.05 30.63 -1.31
C THR A 332 32.62 30.64 -2.73
N ALA A 333 32.99 29.49 -3.30
CA ALA A 333 33.46 29.41 -4.67
C ALA A 333 32.32 29.66 -5.67
N ARG A 334 31.21 28.92 -5.53
CA ARG A 334 30.03 29.01 -6.40
C ARG A 334 29.30 30.35 -6.29
N THR A 335 29.18 30.90 -5.08
CA THR A 335 28.55 32.21 -4.89
C THR A 335 29.36 33.39 -5.46
N ARG A 336 30.64 33.20 -5.82
CA ARG A 336 31.39 34.18 -6.63
C ARG A 336 30.96 34.18 -8.10
N GLU A 337 30.47 33.06 -8.63
CA GLU A 337 29.96 32.95 -10.01
C GLU A 337 28.69 33.78 -10.21
N LEU A 338 27.91 33.99 -9.14
CA LEU A 338 26.75 34.90 -9.11
C LEU A 338 27.14 36.39 -9.12
N GLY A 339 28.43 36.72 -9.03
CA GLY A 339 28.89 38.10 -8.87
C GLY A 339 28.52 38.72 -7.51
N PRO A 340 28.67 40.05 -7.36
CA PRO A 340 28.40 40.74 -6.10
C PRO A 340 26.92 40.63 -5.70
N ARG A 341 26.67 40.63 -4.39
CA ARG A 341 25.32 40.66 -3.82
C ARG A 341 24.57 41.91 -4.33
N PRO A 342 23.41 41.75 -5.00
CA PRO A 342 22.71 42.88 -5.61
C PRO A 342 22.07 43.78 -4.56
N LEU A 343 22.28 45.09 -4.68
CA LEU A 343 21.73 46.10 -3.76
C LEU A 343 20.21 46.25 -3.86
N SER A 344 19.60 45.79 -4.96
CA SER A 344 18.15 45.75 -5.16
C SER A 344 17.44 44.66 -4.35
N ILE A 345 18.16 43.66 -3.85
CA ILE A 345 17.60 42.57 -3.04
C ILE A 345 17.93 42.83 -1.57
N ARG A 346 16.91 42.95 -0.73
CA ARG A 346 17.09 43.07 0.72
C ARG A 346 17.62 41.74 1.28
N ASN A 347 18.77 41.80 1.95
CA ASN A 347 19.45 40.65 2.58
C ASN A 347 19.53 39.44 1.62
N PRO A 348 20.36 39.50 0.56
CA PRO A 348 20.41 38.45 -0.45
C PRO A 348 21.08 37.18 0.09
N SER A 349 20.43 36.05 -0.17
CA SER A 349 20.86 34.68 0.08
C SER A 349 20.98 33.92 -1.24
N CYS A 350 21.81 32.88 -1.25
CA CYS A 350 21.87 31.96 -2.38
C CYS A 350 20.69 30.98 -2.27
N ASP A 351 19.98 30.78 -3.38
CA ASP A 351 18.99 29.72 -3.59
C ASP A 351 19.52 28.71 -4.60
N GLU A 352 19.10 27.45 -4.49
CA GLU A 352 19.59 26.35 -5.33
C GLU A 352 18.46 25.47 -5.89
N TYR A 353 18.53 25.17 -7.20
CA TYR A 353 17.64 24.23 -7.87
C TYR A 353 18.41 23.23 -8.76
N PRO A 354 18.23 21.90 -8.63
CA PRO A 354 17.41 21.21 -7.63
C PRO A 354 17.82 21.50 -6.19
N PHE A 355 16.82 21.53 -5.29
CA PHE A 355 17.02 21.90 -3.88
C PHE A 355 18.04 20.98 -3.20
N ALA A 356 18.83 21.49 -2.26
CA ALA A 356 19.79 20.66 -1.53
C ALA A 356 19.16 19.47 -0.78
N SER A 357 17.86 19.51 -0.50
CA SER A 357 17.09 18.40 0.07
C SER A 357 16.50 17.44 -0.97
N THR A 358 17.24 17.23 -2.06
CA THR A 358 17.00 16.22 -3.09
C THR A 358 18.31 15.52 -3.43
N TYR A 359 18.21 14.29 -3.97
CA TYR A 359 19.38 13.55 -4.47
C TYR A 359 20.01 14.20 -5.72
N GLN A 360 19.25 15.05 -6.42
CA GLN A 360 19.68 15.79 -7.61
C GLN A 360 20.30 17.18 -7.27
N GLY A 361 20.27 17.59 -5.99
CA GLY A 361 20.89 18.85 -5.54
C GLY A 361 22.41 18.75 -5.38
N GLY A 362 23.07 19.89 -5.13
CA GLY A 362 24.51 19.96 -4.91
C GLY A 362 25.24 20.81 -5.95
N ALA A 363 26.37 20.33 -6.48
CA ALA A 363 27.25 21.12 -7.33
C ALA A 363 26.64 21.53 -8.68
N HIS A 364 25.77 20.70 -9.26
CA HIS A 364 25.19 20.89 -10.60
C HIS A 364 23.80 21.55 -10.56
N THR A 365 23.66 22.60 -9.77
CA THR A 365 22.42 23.37 -9.58
C THR A 365 22.43 24.69 -10.35
N SER A 366 21.24 25.13 -10.77
CA SER A 366 20.96 26.55 -11.00
C SER A 366 20.97 27.26 -9.66
N ILE A 367 21.73 28.34 -9.57
CA ILE A 367 21.83 29.16 -8.36
C ILE A 367 21.46 30.61 -8.68
N ALA A 368 20.89 31.31 -7.69
CA ALA A 368 20.54 32.72 -7.83
C ALA A 368 20.65 33.46 -6.48
N TRP A 369 20.79 34.79 -6.53
CA TRP A 369 20.54 35.65 -5.38
C TRP A 369 19.04 35.87 -5.24
N VAL A 370 18.49 35.56 -4.06
CA VAL A 370 17.09 35.80 -3.67
C VAL A 370 17.05 36.44 -2.28
N SER A 371 15.96 37.11 -1.90
CA SER A 371 15.86 37.63 -0.52
C SER A 371 15.80 36.49 0.52
N VAL A 372 16.41 36.68 1.70
CA VAL A 372 16.33 35.69 2.81
C VAL A 372 14.87 35.37 3.19
N GLU A 373 13.96 36.35 3.11
CA GLU A 373 12.54 36.16 3.40
C GLU A 373 11.85 35.23 2.39
N GLU A 374 12.11 35.44 1.10
CA GLU A 374 11.59 34.61 0.02
C GLU A 374 12.14 33.18 0.08
N ASN A 375 13.45 33.03 0.31
CA ASN A 375 14.11 31.73 0.46
C ASN A 375 13.54 30.95 1.67
N SER A 376 13.38 31.63 2.81
CA SER A 376 12.78 31.05 4.02
C SER A 376 11.34 30.61 3.79
N ARG A 377 10.55 31.41 3.04
CA ARG A 377 9.18 31.06 2.65
C ARG A 377 9.14 29.87 1.67
N GLY A 378 10.06 29.81 0.70
CA GLY A 378 10.22 28.65 -0.19
C GLY A 378 10.56 27.37 0.56
N GLY A 379 11.52 27.42 1.48
CA GLY A 379 11.89 26.30 2.35
C GLY A 379 10.75 25.87 3.29
N GLY A 380 9.97 26.82 3.81
CA GLY A 380 8.76 26.55 4.60
C GLY A 380 7.68 25.83 3.79
N ASN A 381 7.37 26.36 2.60
CA ASN A 381 6.39 25.78 1.67
C ASN A 381 6.79 24.36 1.24
N LEU A 382 8.09 24.13 1.00
CA LEU A 382 8.66 22.83 0.66
C LEU A 382 8.58 21.84 1.85
N SER A 383 8.88 22.30 3.06
CA SER A 383 8.74 21.51 4.29
C SER A 383 7.28 21.10 4.56
N GLN A 384 6.34 22.02 4.37
CA GLN A 384 4.90 21.76 4.54
C GLN A 384 4.40 20.77 3.49
N PHE A 385 4.80 20.93 2.22
CA PHE A 385 4.47 20.00 1.14
C PHE A 385 4.90 18.56 1.44
N TYR A 386 6.11 18.36 1.97
CA TYR A 386 6.58 17.02 2.36
C TYR A 386 5.72 16.40 3.46
N GLN A 387 5.27 17.18 4.43
CA GLN A 387 4.39 16.71 5.51
C GLN A 387 3.00 16.35 4.97
N ASP A 388 2.31 17.27 4.29
CA ASP A 388 0.94 17.06 3.80
C ASP A 388 0.82 15.95 2.75
N ASN A 389 1.91 15.59 2.07
CA ASN A 389 1.95 14.52 1.06
C ASN A 389 2.74 13.28 1.52
N HIS A 390 3.21 13.24 2.78
CA HIS A 390 4.12 12.22 3.31
C HIS A 390 5.23 11.85 2.32
N VAL A 391 6.07 12.81 1.92
CA VAL A 391 7.18 12.60 0.97
C VAL A 391 8.43 12.22 1.76
N LEU A 392 8.64 10.91 1.97
CA LEU A 392 9.79 10.36 2.70
C LEU A 392 11.09 10.41 1.89
N ASP A 393 12.20 10.03 2.51
CA ASP A 393 13.46 9.80 1.79
C ASP A 393 13.25 8.79 0.65
N GLY A 394 13.80 9.09 -0.54
CA GLY A 394 13.60 8.29 -1.74
C GLY A 394 12.28 8.52 -2.49
N ASP A 395 11.29 9.22 -1.92
CA ASP A 395 10.05 9.53 -2.64
C ASP A 395 10.30 10.52 -3.79
N ALA A 396 9.64 10.26 -4.92
CA ALA A 396 9.62 11.15 -6.09
C ALA A 396 8.60 12.28 -5.92
N TYR A 397 8.91 13.48 -6.41
CA TYR A 397 7.96 14.60 -6.54
C TYR A 397 8.33 15.57 -7.67
N PHE A 398 7.34 16.33 -8.14
CA PHE A 398 7.50 17.40 -9.14
C PHE A 398 7.38 18.79 -8.52
N VAL A 399 7.86 19.80 -9.25
CA VAL A 399 7.88 21.22 -8.88
C VAL A 399 7.29 22.05 -10.02
N LYS A 400 6.15 22.71 -9.76
CA LYS A 400 5.49 23.60 -10.71
C LYS A 400 5.71 25.06 -10.30
N VAL A 401 6.12 25.90 -11.25
CA VAL A 401 6.51 27.31 -11.10
C VAL A 401 6.01 28.20 -12.24
#